data_AF-A0A086Y0G4-F1
#
_entry.id   AF-A0A086Y0G4-F1
#
_cell.length_a   1.000
_cell.length_b   1.000
_cell.length_c   1.000
_cell.angle_alpha   90.00
_cell.angle_beta   90.00
_cell.angle_gamma   90.00
#
_symmetry.space_group_name_H-M   'P 1'
#
loop_
_entity.id
_entity.type
_entity.pdbx_description
1 polymer ?
#
loop_
_entity_poly.entity_id
_entity_poly.type
_entity_poly.pdbx_seq_one_letter_code
_entity_poly.pdbx_strand_id
1 'polypeptide(L)'
;MTVHASTLDMEKLRKVRALMQGGKTEGERRAARGRAEALASRAGMTLQQALSRLDAPSPAASQAGNPFAGFADWMEEREPGYKAREAARRAEKEARRLARCRELLAVYGSEDAVFAPTDLEAALRDALAPLADEERRGLYGYRDFRYCDGPTPEMWQAMRGAVRVPETVQEAWAAYQAHEARTDDRIAFCPDYTPWEWEEAWRSALVHLLDTLRTPTAEGIAARLAWMDDLANQEFTRGIDADKALITALRADFASFTASVQTGRVRTGDRRAAVLDLLATEPGLSDREIARRVGCSPQTVGNWRRRAA
;
A
#
# COMPACT_ATOMS: atom_id res chain seq x y z
N MET A 1 -35.30 54.12 10.01
CA MET A 1 -35.14 52.66 10.13
C MET A 1 -34.40 52.16 8.90
N THR A 2 -33.09 51.95 9.01
CA THR A 2 -32.25 51.39 7.94
C THR A 2 -32.45 49.88 7.95
N VAL A 3 -33.23 49.36 7.00
CA VAL A 3 -33.39 47.92 6.80
C VAL A 3 -32.11 47.42 6.13
N HIS A 4 -31.28 46.69 6.86
CA HIS A 4 -30.16 45.97 6.27
C HIS A 4 -30.71 44.91 5.31
N ALA A 5 -30.44 45.08 4.01
CA ALA A 5 -30.79 44.07 3.01
C ALA A 5 -30.08 42.76 3.34
N SER A 6 -30.83 41.67 3.48
CA SER A 6 -30.26 40.35 3.76
C SER A 6 -29.49 39.84 2.54
N THR A 7 -28.32 39.23 2.76
CA THR A 7 -27.54 38.60 1.68
C THR A 7 -28.34 37.48 1.03
N LEU A 8 -28.43 37.47 -0.31
CA LEU A 8 -29.16 36.46 -1.07
C LEU A 8 -28.52 35.07 -0.87
N ASP A 9 -29.29 34.12 -0.33
CA ASP A 9 -28.86 32.73 -0.15
C ASP A 9 -28.87 31.97 -1.49
N MET A 10 -27.70 31.91 -2.13
CA MET A 10 -27.53 31.35 -3.48
C MET A 10 -27.80 29.84 -3.53
N GLU A 11 -27.56 29.10 -2.45
CA GLU A 11 -27.79 27.66 -2.39
C GLU A 11 -29.28 27.35 -2.30
N LYS A 12 -30.02 28.08 -1.44
CA LYS A 12 -31.48 27.98 -1.37
C LYS A 12 -32.11 28.40 -2.69
N LEU A 13 -31.62 29.46 -3.33
CA LEU A 13 -32.12 29.90 -4.64
C LEU A 13 -31.91 28.82 -5.72
N ARG A 14 -30.76 28.14 -5.72
CA ARG A 14 -30.48 27.03 -6.65
C ARG A 14 -31.44 25.85 -6.47
N LYS A 15 -31.68 25.45 -5.22
CA LYS A 15 -32.65 24.38 -4.87
C LYS A 15 -34.07 24.76 -5.29
N VAL A 16 -34.49 26.00 -5.04
CA VAL A 16 -35.83 26.47 -5.42
C VAL A 16 -35.98 26.58 -6.94
N ARG A 17 -34.95 26.99 -7.68
CA ARG A 17 -34.96 27.01 -9.15
C ARG A 17 -35.15 25.63 -9.75
N ALA A 18 -34.48 24.61 -9.21
CA ALA A 18 -34.68 23.23 -9.64
C ALA A 18 -36.15 22.79 -9.49
N LEU A 19 -36.82 23.19 -8.40
CA LEU A 19 -38.26 22.92 -8.18
C LEU A 19 -39.18 23.76 -9.09
N MET A 20 -38.78 24.99 -9.46
CA MET A 20 -39.53 25.80 -10.42
C MET A 20 -39.52 25.17 -11.83
N GLN A 21 -38.40 24.56 -12.22
CA GLN A 21 -38.21 23.97 -13.54
C GLN A 21 -38.70 22.51 -13.61
N GLY A 22 -38.49 21.73 -12.53
CA GLY A 22 -38.73 20.29 -12.48
C GLY A 22 -39.85 19.82 -11.54
N GLY A 23 -40.67 20.73 -11.00
CA GLY A 23 -41.84 20.36 -10.17
C GLY A 23 -42.83 19.48 -10.95
N LYS A 24 -43.41 18.49 -10.28
CA LYS A 24 -44.30 17.48 -10.89
C LYS A 24 -45.68 18.04 -11.24
N THR A 25 -46.10 19.09 -10.54
CA THR A 25 -47.39 19.74 -10.76
C THR A 25 -47.27 21.25 -10.97
N GLU A 26 -48.25 21.84 -11.65
CA GLU A 26 -48.32 23.29 -11.84
C GLU A 26 -48.41 24.07 -10.52
N GLY A 27 -49.07 23.49 -9.51
CA GLY A 27 -49.14 24.06 -8.16
C GLY A 27 -47.78 24.12 -7.47
N GLU A 28 -46.97 23.06 -7.59
CA GLU A 28 -45.60 23.03 -7.06
C GLU A 28 -44.69 24.07 -7.71
N ARG A 29 -44.77 24.23 -9.04
CA ARG A 29 -43.99 25.23 -9.77
C ARG A 29 -44.35 26.65 -9.36
N ARG A 30 -45.65 26.94 -9.18
CA ARG A 30 -46.13 28.25 -8.70
C ARG A 30 -45.71 28.53 -7.26
N ALA A 31 -45.81 27.54 -6.37
CA ALA A 31 -45.35 27.67 -4.98
C ALA A 31 -43.83 27.90 -4.91
N ALA A 32 -43.04 27.20 -5.72
CA ALA A 32 -41.61 27.40 -5.83
C ALA A 32 -41.26 28.80 -6.37
N ARG A 33 -42.02 29.30 -7.36
CA ARG A 33 -41.85 30.67 -7.88
C ARG A 33 -42.13 31.73 -6.81
N GLY A 34 -43.21 31.59 -6.05
CA GLY A 34 -43.50 32.50 -4.93
C GLY A 34 -42.41 32.49 -3.85
N ARG A 35 -41.81 31.33 -3.57
CA ARG A 35 -40.65 31.22 -2.65
C ARG A 35 -39.40 31.91 -3.21
N ALA A 36 -39.13 31.78 -4.51
CA ALA A 36 -38.00 32.44 -5.16
C ALA A 36 -38.18 33.97 -5.16
N GLU A 37 -39.39 34.47 -5.41
CA GLU A 37 -39.71 35.90 -5.35
C GLU A 37 -39.52 36.46 -3.93
N ALA A 38 -39.97 35.73 -2.91
CA ALA A 38 -39.77 36.12 -1.50
C ALA A 38 -38.29 36.09 -1.07
N LEU A 39 -37.48 35.19 -1.64
CA LEU A 39 -36.02 35.15 -1.41
C LEU A 39 -35.33 36.35 -2.08
N ALA A 40 -35.67 36.64 -3.34
CA ALA A 40 -35.12 37.78 -4.06
C ALA A 40 -35.50 39.11 -3.40
N SER A 41 -36.77 39.28 -3.03
CA SER A 41 -37.28 40.51 -2.41
C SER A 41 -36.64 40.80 -1.06
N ARG A 42 -36.39 39.78 -0.23
CA ARG A 42 -35.63 39.92 1.04
C ARG A 42 -34.19 40.40 0.86
N ALA A 43 -33.63 40.17 -0.32
CA ALA A 43 -32.31 40.67 -0.72
C ALA A 43 -32.37 42.00 -1.50
N GLY A 44 -33.54 42.64 -1.59
CA GLY A 44 -33.74 43.88 -2.35
C GLY A 44 -33.64 43.71 -3.86
N MET A 45 -33.85 42.49 -4.38
CA MET A 45 -33.73 42.16 -5.80
C MET A 45 -35.06 41.70 -6.38
N THR A 46 -35.21 41.90 -7.69
CA THR A 46 -36.25 41.21 -8.46
C THR A 46 -35.87 39.74 -8.67
N LEU A 47 -36.86 38.86 -8.89
CA LEU A 47 -36.62 37.46 -9.23
C LEU A 47 -35.67 37.32 -10.42
N GLN A 48 -35.83 38.15 -11.45
CA GLN A 48 -35.00 38.13 -12.65
C GLN A 48 -33.53 38.47 -12.33
N GLN A 49 -33.27 39.47 -11.48
CA GLN A 49 -31.92 39.82 -11.04
C GLN A 49 -31.28 38.70 -10.21
N ALA A 50 -32.05 38.05 -9.33
CA ALA A 50 -31.58 36.93 -8.52
C ALA A 50 -31.22 35.72 -9.39
N LEU A 51 -32.05 35.37 -10.38
CA LEU A 51 -31.77 34.28 -11.32
C LEU A 51 -30.58 34.60 -12.23
N SER A 52 -30.46 35.85 -12.70
CA SER A 52 -29.30 36.28 -13.50
C SER A 52 -27.98 36.18 -12.72
N ARG A 53 -27.99 36.43 -11.40
CA ARG A 53 -26.81 36.21 -10.54
C ARG A 53 -26.51 34.73 -10.32
N LEU A 54 -27.52 33.87 -10.35
CA LEU A 54 -27.35 32.42 -10.24
C LEU A 54 -26.80 31.81 -11.54
N ASP A 55 -27.14 32.40 -12.69
CA ASP A 55 -26.66 31.99 -14.02
C ASP A 55 -25.31 32.60 -14.40
N ALA A 56 -24.89 33.66 -13.71
CA ALA A 56 -23.54 34.17 -13.88
C ALA A 56 -22.54 33.05 -13.55
N PRO A 57 -21.51 32.81 -14.39
CA PRO A 57 -20.46 31.86 -14.06
C PRO A 57 -19.92 32.24 -12.69
N SER A 58 -20.00 31.31 -11.74
CA SER A 58 -19.44 31.52 -10.42
C SER A 58 -18.00 31.97 -10.63
N PRO A 59 -17.58 33.16 -10.16
CA PRO A 59 -16.16 33.47 -10.17
C PRO A 59 -15.47 32.30 -9.50
N ALA A 60 -14.44 31.76 -10.18
CA ALA A 60 -13.63 30.67 -9.68
C ALA A 60 -13.43 30.89 -8.18
N ALA A 61 -13.80 29.88 -7.37
CA ALA A 61 -13.89 29.96 -5.91
C ALA A 61 -12.84 30.95 -5.40
N SER A 62 -13.29 32.05 -4.79
CA SER A 62 -12.43 33.18 -4.47
C SER A 62 -11.17 32.66 -3.78
N GLN A 63 -10.01 32.86 -4.39
CA GLN A 63 -8.71 32.53 -3.78
C GLN A 63 -8.41 33.40 -2.54
N ALA A 64 -9.38 34.19 -2.08
CA ALA A 64 -9.34 34.99 -0.87
C ALA A 64 -9.14 34.06 0.33
N GLY A 65 -7.87 33.88 0.72
CA GLY A 65 -7.44 33.00 1.80
C GLY A 65 -6.32 32.02 1.42
N ASN A 66 -5.99 31.85 0.14
CA ASN A 66 -4.86 31.01 -0.26
C ASN A 66 -3.56 31.85 -0.25
N PRO A 67 -2.60 31.58 0.66
CA PRO A 67 -1.33 32.31 0.71
C PRO A 67 -0.46 32.12 -0.54
N PHE A 68 -0.83 31.19 -1.44
CA PHE A 68 -0.15 30.91 -2.71
C PHE A 68 -0.93 31.41 -3.95
N ALA A 69 -2.00 32.18 -3.76
CA ALA A 69 -2.68 32.84 -4.87
C ALA A 69 -1.68 33.72 -5.67
N GLY A 70 -1.63 33.53 -6.99
CA GLY A 70 -0.68 34.24 -7.86
C GLY A 70 0.73 33.63 -7.97
N PHE A 71 1.04 32.52 -7.27
CA PHE A 71 2.36 31.88 -7.38
C PHE A 71 2.70 31.47 -8.82
N ALA A 72 1.74 30.89 -9.55
CA ALA A 72 1.95 30.50 -10.94
C ALA A 72 2.16 31.71 -11.86
N ASP A 73 1.53 32.85 -11.57
CA ASP A 73 1.73 34.11 -12.30
C ASP A 73 3.13 34.66 -12.03
N TRP A 74 3.55 34.70 -10.76
CA TRP A 74 4.89 35.09 -10.35
C TRP A 74 5.99 34.20 -10.98
N MET A 75 5.78 32.88 -11.03
CA MET A 75 6.70 31.96 -11.71
C MET A 75 6.73 32.17 -13.22
N GLU A 76 5.61 32.50 -13.85
CA GLU A 76 5.57 32.80 -15.30
C GLU A 76 6.31 34.10 -15.63
N GLU A 77 6.20 35.13 -14.78
CA GLU A 77 6.98 36.36 -14.92
C GLU A 77 8.49 36.13 -14.74
N ARG A 78 8.87 35.26 -13.81
CA ARG A 78 10.27 34.94 -13.52
C ARG A 78 10.88 33.96 -14.53
N GLU A 79 10.09 33.02 -15.02
CA GLU A 79 10.50 31.94 -15.92
C GLU A 79 9.43 31.72 -17.01
N PRO A 80 9.48 32.51 -18.10
CA PRO A 80 8.51 32.41 -19.20
C PRO A 80 8.33 30.97 -19.70
N GLY A 81 7.06 30.57 -19.89
CA GLY A 81 6.66 29.22 -20.26
C GLY A 81 6.51 28.26 -19.08
N TYR A 82 6.67 28.69 -17.82
CA TYR A 82 6.47 27.85 -16.63
C TYR A 82 5.08 27.21 -16.61
N LYS A 83 4.02 28.00 -16.79
CA LYS A 83 2.63 27.51 -16.81
C LYS A 83 2.40 26.51 -17.93
N ALA A 84 2.98 26.76 -19.11
CA ALA A 84 2.86 25.84 -20.25
C ALA A 84 3.56 24.51 -19.96
N ARG A 85 4.77 24.54 -19.39
CA ARG A 85 5.51 23.33 -18.98
C ARG A 85 4.77 22.55 -17.89
N GLU A 86 4.26 23.22 -16.86
CA GLU A 86 3.50 22.56 -15.79
C GLU A 86 2.14 22.03 -16.27
N ALA A 87 1.44 22.74 -17.15
CA ALA A 87 0.22 22.25 -17.80
C ALA A 87 0.51 21.00 -18.65
N ALA A 88 1.59 21.01 -19.44
CA ALA A 88 2.03 19.84 -20.20
C ALA A 88 2.38 18.65 -19.30
N ARG A 89 3.12 18.89 -18.21
CA ARG A 89 3.47 17.86 -17.21
C ARG A 89 2.23 17.25 -16.55
N ARG A 90 1.24 18.06 -16.18
CA ARG A 90 -0.04 17.59 -15.62
C ARG A 90 -0.84 16.80 -16.65
N ALA A 91 -0.92 17.28 -17.88
CA ALA A 91 -1.59 16.58 -18.98
C ALA A 91 -0.93 15.23 -19.27
N GLU A 92 0.40 15.15 -19.26
CA GLU A 92 1.13 13.90 -19.44
C GLU A 92 0.89 12.92 -18.28
N LYS A 93 0.98 13.38 -17.02
CA LYS A 93 0.66 12.56 -15.85
C LYS A 93 -0.77 12.02 -15.92
N GLU A 94 -1.73 12.87 -16.26
CA GLU A 94 -3.13 12.47 -16.41
C GLU A 94 -3.32 11.49 -17.57
N ALA A 95 -2.66 11.70 -18.70
CA ALA A 95 -2.71 10.76 -19.82
C ALA A 95 -2.15 9.38 -19.45
N ARG A 96 -1.04 9.32 -18.69
CA ARG A 96 -0.47 8.08 -18.17
C ARG A 96 -1.43 7.41 -17.18
N ARG A 97 -2.02 8.17 -16.26
CA ARG A 97 -3.02 7.68 -15.30
C ARG A 97 -4.23 7.08 -16.01
N LEU A 98 -4.79 7.78 -16.99
CA LEU A 98 -5.93 7.31 -17.78
C LEU A 98 -5.58 6.08 -18.63
N ALA A 99 -4.34 5.99 -19.13
CA ALA A 99 -3.87 4.79 -19.79
C ALA A 99 -3.83 3.59 -18.83
N ARG A 100 -3.27 3.78 -17.62
CA ARG A 100 -3.28 2.77 -16.57
C ARG A 100 -4.71 2.35 -16.18
N CYS A 101 -5.63 3.29 -16.02
CA CYS A 101 -7.04 2.98 -15.75
C CYS A 101 -7.64 2.07 -16.84
N ARG A 102 -7.35 2.33 -18.12
CA ARG A 102 -7.84 1.47 -19.22
C ARG A 102 -7.28 0.05 -19.15
N GLU A 103 -6.00 -0.10 -18.82
CA GLU A 103 -5.41 -1.42 -18.60
C GLU A 103 -6.09 -2.15 -17.45
N LEU A 104 -6.32 -1.45 -16.33
CA LEU A 104 -6.95 -2.01 -15.15
C LEU A 104 -8.42 -2.38 -15.38
N LEU A 105 -9.16 -1.61 -16.17
CA LEU A 105 -10.52 -1.98 -16.60
C LEU A 105 -10.52 -3.29 -17.40
N ALA A 106 -9.48 -3.57 -18.18
CA ALA A 106 -9.36 -4.85 -18.88
C ALA A 106 -9.05 -6.03 -17.94
N VAL A 107 -8.34 -5.77 -16.82
CA VAL A 107 -7.99 -6.78 -15.81
C VAL A 107 -9.17 -7.07 -14.86
N TYR A 108 -9.80 -6.03 -14.33
CA TYR A 108 -10.84 -6.14 -13.29
C TYR A 108 -12.26 -6.13 -13.85
N GLY A 109 -12.46 -5.70 -15.10
CA GLY A 109 -13.76 -5.62 -15.77
C GLY A 109 -14.56 -4.35 -15.44
N SER A 110 -14.39 -3.76 -14.25
CA SER A 110 -15.01 -2.49 -13.87
C SER A 110 -14.19 -1.74 -12.83
N GLU A 111 -14.45 -0.43 -12.68
CA GLU A 111 -13.88 0.38 -11.60
C GLU A 111 -14.36 -0.13 -10.23
N ASP A 112 -15.64 -0.47 -10.09
CA ASP A 112 -16.19 -1.05 -8.85
C ASP A 112 -15.41 -2.30 -8.41
N ALA A 113 -14.97 -3.15 -9.34
CA ALA A 113 -14.18 -4.35 -9.03
C ALA A 113 -12.74 -4.04 -8.57
N VAL A 114 -12.19 -2.87 -8.91
CA VAL A 114 -10.89 -2.40 -8.39
C VAL A 114 -11.01 -2.02 -6.90
N PHE A 115 -12.14 -1.47 -6.50
CA PHE A 115 -12.41 -1.08 -5.12
C PHE A 115 -13.09 -2.17 -4.29
N ALA A 116 -13.63 -3.21 -4.92
CA ALA A 116 -14.20 -4.34 -4.22
C ALA A 116 -13.13 -4.99 -3.31
N PRO A 117 -13.46 -5.25 -2.03
CA PRO A 117 -12.56 -5.94 -1.13
C PRO A 117 -12.37 -7.38 -1.61
N THR A 118 -11.12 -7.85 -1.59
CA THR A 118 -10.80 -9.27 -1.74
C THR A 118 -11.26 -10.06 -0.51
N ASP A 119 -11.29 -11.39 -0.62
CA ASP A 119 -11.65 -12.26 0.53
C ASP A 119 -10.71 -12.03 1.72
N LEU A 120 -9.41 -11.81 1.47
CA LEU A 120 -8.42 -11.50 2.50
C LEU A 120 -8.73 -10.16 3.18
N GLU A 121 -9.01 -9.13 2.39
CA GLU A 121 -9.32 -7.78 2.88
C GLU A 121 -10.63 -7.78 3.71
N ALA A 122 -11.67 -8.46 3.22
CA ALA A 122 -12.93 -8.61 3.94
C ALA A 122 -12.73 -9.36 5.27
N ALA A 123 -11.97 -10.45 5.28
CA ALA A 123 -11.69 -11.21 6.49
C ALA A 123 -10.89 -10.40 7.53
N LEU A 124 -9.89 -9.62 7.10
CA LEU A 124 -9.11 -8.74 7.97
C LEU A 124 -9.96 -7.61 8.55
N ARG A 125 -10.78 -6.96 7.73
CA ARG A 125 -11.73 -5.93 8.17
C ARG A 125 -12.62 -6.46 9.28
N ASP A 126 -13.25 -7.61 9.05
CA ASP A 126 -14.21 -8.19 9.99
C ASP A 126 -13.53 -8.64 11.29
N ALA A 127 -12.30 -9.16 11.21
CA ALA A 127 -11.51 -9.60 12.36
C ALA A 127 -11.01 -8.44 13.23
N LEU A 128 -10.64 -7.32 12.61
CA LEU A 128 -10.12 -6.15 13.31
C LEU A 128 -11.21 -5.19 13.78
N ALA A 129 -12.42 -5.25 13.23
CA ALA A 129 -13.54 -4.37 13.59
C ALA A 129 -13.80 -4.29 15.11
N PRO A 130 -13.75 -5.37 15.91
CA PRO A 130 -13.95 -5.29 17.36
C PRO A 130 -12.85 -4.56 18.13
N LEU A 131 -11.68 -4.33 17.51
CA LEU A 131 -10.53 -3.65 18.10
C LEU A 131 -10.49 -2.16 17.74
N ALA A 132 -11.39 -1.69 16.88
CA ALA A 132 -11.47 -0.28 16.47
C ALA A 132 -11.79 0.62 17.67
N ASP A 133 -11.10 1.75 17.78
CA ASP A 133 -11.30 2.74 18.84
C ASP A 133 -12.07 3.95 18.27
N GLU A 134 -13.40 3.91 18.39
CA GLU A 134 -14.26 5.00 17.89
C GLU A 134 -14.05 6.32 18.63
N GLU A 135 -13.64 6.26 19.91
CA GLU A 135 -13.46 7.42 20.78
C GLU A 135 -12.09 8.07 20.62
N ARG A 136 -11.04 7.26 20.42
CA ARG A 136 -9.72 7.71 20.00
C ARG A 136 -9.49 7.31 18.56
N ARG A 137 -10.05 8.11 17.65
CA ARG A 137 -9.56 8.22 16.27
C ARG A 137 -8.12 8.74 16.26
N GLY A 138 -7.17 7.95 16.77
CA GLY A 138 -5.77 8.09 16.47
C GLY A 138 -5.59 7.97 14.96
N LEU A 139 -4.40 8.33 14.47
CA LEU A 139 -4.10 8.39 13.03
C LEU A 139 -4.46 7.09 12.27
N TYR A 140 -4.54 5.96 12.97
CA TYR A 140 -4.78 4.63 12.40
C TYR A 140 -5.98 3.87 13.01
N GLY A 141 -6.85 4.52 13.78
CA GLY A 141 -8.16 3.96 14.20
C GLY A 141 -8.18 2.78 15.20
N TYR A 142 -7.03 2.29 15.68
CA TYR A 142 -6.95 1.19 16.66
C TYR A 142 -6.27 1.63 17.96
N ARG A 143 -6.74 1.11 19.09
CA ARG A 143 -6.17 1.41 20.42
C ARG A 143 -4.73 0.89 20.52
N ASP A 144 -3.82 1.73 20.99
CA ASP A 144 -2.40 1.43 21.23
C ASP A 144 -1.60 1.01 19.97
N PHE A 145 -2.22 1.02 18.79
CA PHE A 145 -1.56 0.69 17.53
C PHE A 145 -0.69 1.84 17.05
N ARG A 146 0.54 1.50 16.65
CA ARG A 146 1.49 2.41 16.01
C ARG A 146 2.06 1.71 14.80
N TYR A 147 1.88 2.33 13.63
CA TYR A 147 2.30 1.73 12.36
C TYR A 147 3.75 1.21 12.37
N CYS A 148 4.68 1.97 12.93
CA CYS A 148 6.11 1.63 12.97
C CYS A 148 6.46 0.47 13.92
N ASP A 149 5.61 0.19 14.92
CA ASP A 149 5.87 -0.84 15.93
C ASP A 149 5.30 -2.22 15.51
N GLY A 150 4.44 -2.22 14.49
CA GLY A 150 3.69 -3.40 14.05
C GLY A 150 2.33 -3.53 14.76
N PRO A 151 1.54 -4.56 14.41
CA PRO A 151 0.27 -4.85 15.08
C PRO A 151 0.46 -5.20 16.56
N THR A 152 -0.54 -4.84 17.39
CA THR A 152 -0.56 -5.25 18.81
C THR A 152 -0.75 -6.76 18.95
N PRO A 153 -0.49 -7.35 20.14
CA PRO A 153 -0.73 -8.78 20.36
C PRO A 153 -2.17 -9.22 20.03
N GLU A 154 -3.17 -8.41 20.38
CA GLU A 154 -4.59 -8.68 20.09
C GLU A 154 -4.87 -8.61 18.59
N MET A 155 -4.29 -7.65 17.88
CA MET A 155 -4.42 -7.56 16.42
C MET A 155 -3.78 -8.76 15.74
N TRP A 156 -2.58 -9.19 16.18
CA TRP A 156 -1.96 -10.41 15.67
C TRP A 156 -2.82 -11.65 15.88
N GLN A 157 -3.44 -11.78 17.04
CA GLN A 157 -4.36 -12.87 17.34
C GLN A 157 -5.57 -12.85 16.40
N ALA A 158 -6.19 -11.67 16.20
CA ALA A 158 -7.32 -11.51 15.30
C ALA A 158 -6.97 -11.84 13.85
N MET A 159 -5.87 -11.27 13.33
CA MET A 159 -5.41 -11.51 11.96
C MET A 159 -5.09 -12.99 11.70
N ARG A 160 -4.35 -13.66 12.60
CA ARG A 160 -4.03 -15.09 12.47
C ARG A 160 -5.26 -16.00 12.55
N GLY A 161 -6.31 -15.56 13.26
CA GLY A 161 -7.58 -16.28 13.31
C GLY A 161 -8.40 -16.16 12.02
N ALA A 162 -8.18 -15.10 11.23
CA ALA A 162 -8.98 -14.76 10.06
C ALA A 162 -8.32 -15.14 8.74
N VAL A 163 -6.99 -15.02 8.64
CA VAL A 163 -6.24 -15.25 7.41
C VAL A 163 -4.95 -16.04 7.67
N ARG A 164 -4.43 -16.69 6.62
CA ARG A 164 -3.08 -17.25 6.66
C ARG A 164 -2.06 -16.11 6.64
N VAL A 165 -1.43 -15.88 7.78
CA VAL A 165 -0.31 -14.93 7.88
C VAL A 165 0.95 -15.56 7.25
N PRO A 166 1.74 -14.81 6.46
CA PRO A 166 3.00 -15.31 5.91
C PRO A 166 3.94 -15.88 6.98
N GLU A 167 4.50 -17.05 6.71
CA GLU A 167 5.40 -17.74 7.66
C GLU A 167 6.87 -17.61 7.24
N THR A 168 7.12 -17.12 6.03
CA THR A 168 8.46 -16.89 5.46
C THR A 168 8.63 -15.47 4.98
N VAL A 169 9.87 -14.98 4.92
CA VAL A 169 10.19 -13.63 4.42
C VAL A 169 9.73 -13.45 2.96
N GLN A 170 9.81 -14.50 2.15
CA GLN A 170 9.43 -14.51 0.75
C GLN A 170 7.92 -14.41 0.59
N GLU A 171 7.16 -15.15 1.41
CA GLU A 171 5.70 -15.04 1.44
C GLU A 171 5.27 -13.65 1.92
N ALA A 172 5.94 -13.09 2.94
CA ALA A 172 5.65 -11.74 3.43
C ALA A 172 5.95 -10.68 2.37
N TRP A 173 7.06 -10.84 1.64
CA TRP A 173 7.43 -9.95 0.55
C TRP A 173 6.44 -9.98 -0.59
N ALA A 174 6.05 -11.19 -1.04
CA ALA A 174 5.04 -11.34 -2.09
C ALA A 174 3.69 -10.75 -1.68
N ALA A 175 3.27 -10.95 -0.42
CA ALA A 175 2.04 -10.38 0.10
C ALA A 175 2.10 -8.84 0.18
N TYR A 176 3.24 -8.28 0.56
CA TYR A 176 3.45 -6.82 0.60
C TYR A 176 3.37 -6.23 -0.81
N GLN A 177 4.07 -6.83 -1.78
CA GLN A 177 4.02 -6.38 -3.17
C GLN A 177 2.60 -6.46 -3.75
N ALA A 178 1.85 -7.52 -3.44
CA ALA A 178 0.46 -7.64 -3.87
C ALA A 178 -0.43 -6.56 -3.25
N HIS A 179 -0.19 -6.20 -1.99
CA HIS A 179 -0.88 -5.12 -1.31
C HIS A 179 -0.58 -3.75 -1.91
N GLU A 180 0.71 -3.41 -2.10
CA GLU A 180 1.10 -2.13 -2.73
C GLU A 180 0.56 -2.03 -4.17
N ALA A 181 0.65 -3.10 -4.96
CA ALA A 181 0.11 -3.11 -6.32
C ALA A 181 -1.41 -2.86 -6.35
N ARG A 182 -2.15 -3.43 -5.40
CA ARG A 182 -3.60 -3.18 -5.27
C ARG A 182 -3.89 -1.73 -4.90
N THR A 183 -3.11 -1.16 -3.99
CA THR A 183 -3.21 0.25 -3.59
C THR A 183 -2.89 1.18 -4.77
N ASP A 184 -1.83 0.90 -5.53
CA ASP A 184 -1.47 1.64 -6.74
C ASP A 184 -2.57 1.56 -7.81
N ASP A 185 -3.18 0.38 -7.97
CA ASP A 185 -4.31 0.20 -8.87
C ASP A 185 -5.51 1.08 -8.46
N ARG A 186 -5.80 1.19 -7.16
CA ARG A 186 -6.86 2.08 -6.63
C ARG A 186 -6.50 3.55 -6.80
N ILE A 187 -5.24 3.93 -6.53
CA ILE A 187 -4.72 5.29 -6.71
C ILE A 187 -4.81 5.73 -8.19
N ALA A 188 -4.64 4.81 -9.13
CA ALA A 188 -4.80 5.11 -10.55
C ALA A 188 -6.20 5.67 -10.86
N PHE A 189 -7.27 5.12 -10.27
CA PHE A 189 -8.64 5.63 -10.44
C PHE A 189 -8.93 6.83 -9.54
N CYS A 190 -8.48 6.78 -8.29
CA CYS A 190 -8.70 7.80 -7.28
C CYS A 190 -7.34 8.29 -6.74
N PRO A 191 -6.75 9.37 -7.30
CA PRO A 191 -5.42 9.84 -6.88
C PRO A 191 -5.30 10.22 -5.40
N ASP A 192 -6.43 10.56 -4.77
CA ASP A 192 -6.52 10.89 -3.35
C ASP A 192 -6.94 9.68 -2.50
N TYR A 193 -6.89 8.46 -3.05
CA TYR A 193 -7.21 7.23 -2.32
C TYR A 193 -6.34 7.11 -1.08
N THR A 194 -7.00 6.94 0.06
CA THR A 194 -6.37 6.66 1.34
C THR A 194 -6.79 5.25 1.75
N PRO A 195 -5.83 4.33 2.00
CA PRO A 195 -6.15 3.00 2.48
C PRO A 195 -6.96 3.03 3.78
N TRP A 196 -7.82 2.03 3.96
CA TRP A 196 -8.60 1.90 5.19
C TRP A 196 -7.70 1.51 6.37
N GLU A 197 -8.20 1.71 7.60
CA GLU A 197 -7.41 1.45 8.80
C GLU A 197 -6.95 -0.02 8.90
N TRP A 198 -7.82 -0.96 8.54
CA TRP A 198 -7.50 -2.39 8.51
C TRP A 198 -6.51 -2.76 7.39
N GLU A 199 -6.46 -1.98 6.29
CA GLU A 199 -5.46 -2.13 5.22
C GLU A 199 -4.07 -1.71 5.74
N GLU A 200 -3.98 -0.55 6.39
CA GLU A 200 -2.75 -0.06 7.01
C GLU A 200 -2.26 -0.97 8.13
N ALA A 201 -3.18 -1.53 8.94
CA ALA A 201 -2.84 -2.52 9.95
C ALA A 201 -2.21 -3.77 9.33
N TRP A 202 -2.75 -4.26 8.20
CA TRP A 202 -2.19 -5.40 7.49
C TRP A 202 -0.85 -5.08 6.83
N ARG A 203 -0.73 -3.91 6.21
CA ARG A 203 0.54 -3.42 5.65
C ARG A 203 1.63 -3.34 6.72
N SER A 204 1.31 -2.78 7.89
CA SER A 204 2.18 -2.75 9.07
C SER A 204 2.57 -4.15 9.55
N ALA A 205 1.64 -5.12 9.52
CA ALA A 205 1.91 -6.53 9.83
C ALA A 205 2.96 -7.11 8.87
N LEU A 206 2.82 -6.89 7.56
CA LEU A 206 3.75 -7.38 6.56
C LEU A 206 5.14 -6.74 6.68
N VAL A 207 5.21 -5.43 6.91
CA VAL A 207 6.46 -4.71 7.19
C VAL A 207 7.15 -5.28 8.43
N HIS A 208 6.40 -5.49 9.52
CA HIS A 208 6.94 -6.10 10.74
C HIS A 208 7.50 -7.50 10.48
N LEU A 209 6.82 -8.32 9.68
CA LEU A 209 7.30 -9.66 9.30
C LEU A 209 8.56 -9.61 8.44
N LEU A 210 8.63 -8.70 7.48
CA LEU A 210 9.82 -8.50 6.64
C LEU A 210 11.06 -8.12 7.46
N ASP A 211 10.87 -7.35 8.52
CA ASP A 211 11.93 -6.95 9.43
C ASP A 211 12.33 -8.09 10.41
N THR A 212 11.37 -8.88 10.89
CA THR A 212 11.59 -9.74 12.07
C THR A 212 11.53 -11.25 11.83
N LEU A 213 10.85 -11.73 10.78
CA LEU A 213 10.76 -13.17 10.48
C LEU A 213 12.15 -13.79 10.31
N ARG A 214 12.28 -15.09 10.58
CA ARG A 214 13.52 -15.83 10.37
C ARG A 214 13.31 -16.80 9.24
N THR A 215 14.07 -16.67 8.15
CA THR A 215 14.03 -17.62 7.05
C THR A 215 15.44 -17.83 6.50
N PRO A 216 16.26 -18.68 7.16
CA PRO A 216 17.69 -18.86 6.88
C PRO A 216 17.93 -19.70 5.61
N THR A 217 17.32 -19.29 4.51
CA THR A 217 17.41 -19.89 3.17
C THR A 217 17.95 -18.85 2.20
N ALA A 218 18.44 -19.28 1.04
CA ALA A 218 18.91 -18.35 0.02
C ALA A 218 17.77 -17.43 -0.46
N GLU A 219 16.58 -17.99 -0.62
CA GLU A 219 15.38 -17.28 -1.04
C GLU A 219 14.94 -16.26 0.01
N GLY A 220 15.03 -16.58 1.31
CA GLY A 220 14.64 -15.67 2.40
C GLY A 220 15.58 -14.49 2.54
N ILE A 221 16.88 -14.75 2.38
CA ILE A 221 17.91 -13.70 2.34
C ILE A 221 17.70 -12.81 1.11
N ALA A 222 17.44 -13.39 -0.07
CA ALA A 222 17.19 -12.63 -1.29
C ALA A 222 15.96 -11.73 -1.18
N ALA A 223 14.84 -12.25 -0.66
CA ALA A 223 13.62 -11.46 -0.43
C ALA A 223 13.86 -10.31 0.56
N ARG A 224 14.65 -10.52 1.61
CA ARG A 224 15.02 -9.45 2.54
C ARG A 224 15.88 -8.36 1.91
N LEU A 225 16.80 -8.73 1.02
CA LEU A 225 17.60 -7.77 0.28
C LEU A 225 16.73 -6.96 -0.70
N ALA A 226 15.75 -7.58 -1.35
CA ALA A 226 14.77 -6.87 -2.18
C ALA A 226 13.93 -5.88 -1.36
N TRP A 227 13.49 -6.28 -0.16
CA TRP A 227 12.82 -5.38 0.78
C TRP A 227 13.69 -4.17 1.18
N MET A 228 14.99 -4.39 1.42
CA MET A 228 15.91 -3.30 1.73
C MET A 228 16.09 -2.33 0.56
N ASP A 229 16.13 -2.84 -0.67
CA ASP A 229 16.20 -2.01 -1.87
C ASP A 229 14.93 -1.18 -2.05
N ASP A 230 13.77 -1.79 -1.84
CA ASP A 230 12.48 -1.09 -1.86
C ASP A 230 12.43 0.06 -0.85
N LEU A 231 12.82 -0.21 0.41
CA LEU A 231 12.91 0.82 1.45
C LEU A 231 13.86 1.97 1.09
N ALA A 232 14.99 1.68 0.47
CA ALA A 232 15.93 2.70 0.04
C ALA A 232 15.32 3.64 -1.04
N ASN A 233 14.36 3.14 -1.80
CA ASN A 233 13.68 3.87 -2.87
C ASN A 233 12.41 4.62 -2.41
N GLN A 234 11.86 4.33 -1.23
CA GLN A 234 10.64 5.00 -0.72
C GLN A 234 10.85 6.45 -0.23
N GLU A 235 12.07 7.00 -0.34
CA GLU A 235 12.46 8.36 0.09
C GLU A 235 12.07 8.73 1.55
N PHE A 236 11.72 7.75 2.38
CA PHE A 236 11.30 7.95 3.77
C PHE A 236 12.32 7.37 4.76
N THR A 237 12.68 8.15 5.78
CA THR A 237 13.59 7.70 6.84
C THR A 237 12.82 6.89 7.88
N ARG A 238 13.08 5.58 7.94
CA ARG A 238 12.56 4.70 8.99
C ARG A 238 13.26 4.92 10.33
N GLY A 239 12.62 4.45 11.40
CA GLY A 239 13.19 4.49 12.75
C GLY A 239 14.41 3.58 12.90
N ILE A 240 15.43 4.05 13.64
CA ILE A 240 16.70 3.33 13.85
C ILE A 240 16.52 1.93 14.47
N ASP A 241 15.51 1.75 15.32
CA ASP A 241 15.29 0.47 15.99
C ASP A 241 14.72 -0.58 15.02
N ALA A 242 13.92 -0.14 14.05
CA ALA A 242 13.44 -1.01 12.98
C ALA A 242 14.62 -1.47 12.10
N ASP A 243 15.53 -0.56 11.72
CA ASP A 243 16.75 -0.92 10.97
C ASP A 243 17.62 -1.92 11.72
N LYS A 244 17.81 -1.70 13.03
CA LYS A 244 18.56 -2.64 13.88
C LYS A 244 17.91 -4.02 13.92
N ALA A 245 16.59 -4.10 14.00
CA ALA A 245 15.86 -5.37 13.98
C ALA A 245 16.09 -6.10 12.65
N LEU A 246 15.92 -5.39 11.53
CA LEU A 246 16.15 -5.92 10.18
C LEU A 246 17.58 -6.44 9.98
N ILE A 247 18.59 -5.64 10.34
CA ILE A 247 20.01 -6.00 10.24
C ILE A 247 20.33 -7.22 11.12
N THR A 248 19.77 -7.25 12.34
CA THR A 248 20.01 -8.35 13.29
C THR A 248 19.45 -9.66 12.74
N ALA A 249 18.22 -9.66 12.24
CA ALA A 249 17.59 -10.83 11.66
C ALA A 249 18.31 -11.30 10.38
N LEU A 250 18.72 -10.38 9.49
CA LEU A 250 19.50 -10.73 8.29
C LEU A 250 20.84 -11.39 8.64
N ARG A 251 21.58 -10.83 9.62
CA ARG A 251 22.86 -11.41 10.08
C ARG A 251 22.65 -12.81 10.64
N ALA A 252 21.61 -13.01 11.43
CA ALA A 252 21.32 -14.30 12.04
C ALA A 252 20.89 -15.36 11.01
N ASP A 253 20.13 -14.97 9.99
CA ASP A 253 19.75 -15.83 8.87
C ASP A 253 20.97 -16.21 8.03
N PHE A 254 21.84 -15.24 7.70
CA PHE A 254 23.08 -15.52 6.97
C PHE A 254 24.03 -16.44 7.74
N ALA A 255 24.17 -16.25 9.06
CA ALA A 255 24.97 -17.13 9.90
C ALA A 255 24.42 -18.57 9.91
N SER A 256 23.10 -18.73 10.00
CA SER A 256 22.45 -20.05 10.00
C SER A 256 22.57 -20.73 8.63
N PHE A 257 22.36 -19.98 7.55
CA PHE A 257 22.52 -20.45 6.18
C PHE A 257 23.95 -20.93 5.92
N THR A 258 24.96 -20.12 6.25
CA THR A 258 26.37 -20.51 6.06
C THR A 258 26.77 -21.71 6.92
N ALA A 259 26.27 -21.82 8.16
CA ALA A 259 26.49 -23.00 8.99
C ALA A 259 25.93 -24.28 8.36
N SER A 260 24.71 -24.24 7.79
CA SER A 260 24.12 -25.40 7.10
C SER A 260 24.91 -25.84 5.85
N VAL A 261 25.47 -24.87 5.11
CA VAL A 261 26.33 -25.17 3.94
C VAL A 261 27.65 -25.80 4.39
N GLN A 262 28.18 -25.38 5.53
CA GLN A 262 29.41 -25.94 6.10
C GLN A 262 29.23 -27.35 6.66
N THR A 263 28.08 -27.66 7.28
CA THR A 263 27.78 -29.03 7.76
C THR A 263 27.51 -30.01 6.62
N GLY A 264 26.92 -29.55 5.50
CA GLY A 264 26.78 -30.35 4.27
C GLY A 264 28.11 -30.66 3.58
N ARG A 265 29.16 -29.86 3.83
CA ARG A 265 30.54 -30.19 3.46
C ARG A 265 31.12 -31.14 4.52
N VAL A 266 30.96 -32.46 4.32
CA VAL A 266 31.62 -33.48 5.15
C VAL A 266 33.08 -33.07 5.34
N ARG A 267 33.51 -32.83 6.59
CA ARG A 267 34.89 -32.41 6.89
C ARG A 267 35.84 -33.52 6.47
N THR A 268 37.05 -33.19 6.07
CA THR A 268 38.02 -34.16 5.52
C THR A 268 38.30 -35.34 6.46
N GLY A 269 38.22 -35.12 7.78
CA GLY A 269 38.30 -36.17 8.80
C GLY A 269 37.09 -37.11 8.82
N ASP A 270 35.89 -36.54 8.71
CA ASP A 270 34.63 -37.30 8.68
C ASP A 270 34.50 -38.11 7.37
N ARG A 271 35.06 -37.62 6.26
CA ARG A 271 35.14 -38.39 5.00
C ARG A 271 35.99 -39.64 5.16
N ARG A 272 37.10 -39.57 5.90
CA ARG A 272 37.94 -40.74 6.15
C ARG A 272 37.20 -41.77 6.99
N ALA A 273 36.56 -41.33 8.08
CA ALA A 273 35.77 -42.21 8.93
C ALA A 273 34.63 -42.88 8.14
N ALA A 274 33.86 -42.11 7.36
CA ALA A 274 32.77 -42.63 6.55
C ALA A 274 33.23 -43.59 5.45
N VAL A 275 34.39 -43.35 4.80
CA VAL A 275 34.92 -44.33 3.84
C VAL A 275 35.39 -45.61 4.55
N LEU A 276 36.07 -45.50 5.70
CA LEU A 276 36.52 -46.69 6.43
C LEU A 276 35.34 -47.52 6.95
N ASP A 277 34.27 -46.86 7.39
CA ASP A 277 33.03 -47.52 7.83
C ASP A 277 32.35 -48.29 6.69
N LEU A 278 32.21 -47.67 5.51
CA LEU A 278 31.68 -48.33 4.31
C LEU A 278 32.57 -49.49 3.82
N LEU A 279 33.89 -49.36 3.93
CA LEU A 279 34.83 -50.44 3.59
C LEU A 279 34.70 -51.62 4.56
N ALA A 280 34.38 -51.37 5.83
CA ALA A 280 34.21 -52.41 6.84
C ALA A 280 32.83 -53.09 6.77
N THR A 281 31.78 -52.31 6.54
CA THR A 281 30.37 -52.80 6.52
C THR A 281 29.96 -53.38 5.16
N GLU A 282 30.48 -52.84 4.05
CA GLU A 282 30.15 -53.27 2.69
C GLU A 282 31.41 -53.51 1.83
N PRO A 283 32.25 -54.53 2.13
CA PRO A 283 33.54 -54.72 1.46
C PRO A 283 33.46 -54.95 -0.06
N GLY A 284 32.29 -55.40 -0.55
CA GLY A 284 32.01 -55.62 -1.98
C GLY A 284 31.72 -54.36 -2.79
N LEU A 285 31.57 -53.18 -2.18
CA LEU A 285 31.35 -51.94 -2.91
C LEU A 285 32.59 -51.51 -3.71
N SER A 286 32.35 -51.00 -4.92
CA SER A 286 33.42 -50.39 -5.74
C SER A 286 33.86 -49.04 -5.19
N ASP A 287 35.13 -48.68 -5.40
CA ASP A 287 35.68 -47.39 -4.97
C ASP A 287 34.91 -46.18 -5.54
N ARG A 288 34.34 -46.32 -6.75
CA ARG A 288 33.51 -45.26 -7.37
C ARG A 288 32.19 -45.06 -6.63
N GLU A 289 31.56 -46.13 -6.18
CA GLU A 289 30.29 -46.04 -5.48
C GLU A 289 30.47 -45.48 -4.06
N ILE A 290 31.53 -45.91 -3.35
CA ILE A 290 31.90 -45.34 -2.06
C ILE A 290 32.22 -43.85 -2.20
N ALA A 291 32.99 -43.47 -3.23
CA ALA A 291 33.34 -42.09 -3.52
C ALA A 291 32.12 -41.20 -3.79
N ARG A 292 31.13 -41.74 -4.53
CA ARG A 292 29.85 -41.06 -4.79
C ARG A 292 29.05 -40.85 -3.50
N ARG A 293 28.98 -41.85 -2.63
CA ARG A 293 28.24 -41.77 -1.35
C ARG A 293 28.87 -40.80 -0.35
N VAL A 294 30.21 -40.73 -0.28
CA VAL A 294 30.93 -39.91 0.71
C VAL A 294 31.30 -38.51 0.17
N GLY A 295 31.22 -38.29 -1.15
CA GLY A 295 31.61 -37.02 -1.76
C GLY A 295 33.13 -36.82 -1.82
N CYS A 296 33.87 -37.86 -2.22
CA CYS A 296 35.33 -37.81 -2.43
C CYS A 296 35.72 -38.38 -3.80
N SER A 297 37.02 -38.41 -4.14
CA SER A 297 37.47 -39.01 -5.40
C SER A 297 37.62 -40.54 -5.25
N PRO A 298 37.34 -41.34 -6.30
CA PRO A 298 37.60 -42.79 -6.26
C PRO A 298 39.06 -43.13 -5.93
N GLN A 299 40.00 -42.28 -6.34
CA GLN A 299 41.43 -42.43 -6.04
C GLN A 299 41.72 -42.27 -4.54
N THR A 300 41.00 -41.38 -3.85
CA THR A 300 41.07 -41.20 -2.40
C THR A 300 40.60 -42.46 -1.67
N VAL A 301 39.48 -43.06 -2.11
CA VAL A 301 38.97 -44.32 -1.55
C VAL A 301 39.98 -45.45 -1.74
N GLY A 302 40.50 -45.62 -2.95
CA GLY A 302 41.50 -46.67 -3.24
C GLY A 302 42.79 -46.52 -2.43
N ASN A 303 43.23 -45.28 -2.16
CA ASN A 303 44.37 -45.01 -1.26
C ASN A 303 44.10 -45.44 0.18
N TRP A 304 42.87 -45.25 0.68
CA TRP A 304 42.50 -45.67 2.03
C TRP A 304 42.27 -47.17 2.14
N ARG A 305 41.66 -47.80 1.13
CA ARG A 305 41.50 -49.26 1.05
C ARG A 305 42.84 -49.99 1.11
N ARG A 306 43.85 -49.52 0.35
CA ARG A 306 45.22 -50.08 0.39
C ARG A 306 45.95 -49.90 1.73
N ARG A 307 45.56 -48.92 2.54
CA ARG A 307 46.16 -48.68 3.86
C ARG A 307 45.44 -49.43 4.99
N ALA A 308 44.23 -49.93 4.73
CA ALA A 308 43.40 -50.65 5.68
C ALA A 308 43.47 -52.18 5.50
N ALA A 309 43.86 -52.65 4.31
CA ALA A 309 44.27 -54.04 4.04
C ALA A 309 45.69 -54.27 4.53
#